data_AF-A0A2R6QI20-F1
#
_entry.id   AF-A0A2R6QI20-F1
#
_cell.length_a   1.000
_cell.length_b   1.000
_cell.length_c   1.000
_cell.angle_alpha   90.00
_cell.angle_beta   90.00
_cell.angle_gamma   90.00
#
_symmetry.space_group_name_H-M   'P 1'
#
loop_
_entity.id
_entity.type
_entity.pdbx_description
1 polymer ?
#
loop_
_entity_poly.entity_id
_entity_poly.type
_entity_poly.pdbx_seq_one_letter_code
_entity_poly.pdbx_strand_id
1 'polypeptide(L)'
;MVSNTLRSKSHYHARSVSFPSRSLPLIAEFDEHLGRLRASEATSSSLTAISDILSGHEDLYDCVNDLILLQHTKQICNEKWAGGWLDGYLKLLDACATAKAIFSQTKEEVKELHSLMWRKGDASTSEGYLTSRKKAKKVIEKLRKDLKSTGNKDRDRENVPIVSMLKEVEEVTCAVLESLLSYTAGTKAKSARSGWSLVPKLMHQKRGSCQAKEKVFGEFEKIDGVVHALAGHKPSKFDDNMNIETLQNHLQELESSIEGIEEVLERLLRHLIKTRVSLLNILNN
;
A
#
# COMPACT_ATOMS: atom_id res chain seq x y z
N MET A 1 22.06 -75.79 41.01
CA MET A 1 21.00 -74.84 41.44
C MET A 1 21.27 -73.53 40.74
N VAL A 2 20.43 -73.17 39.77
CA VAL A 2 20.64 -72.06 38.85
C VAL A 2 19.93 -70.82 39.40
N SER A 3 20.68 -69.74 39.61
CA SER A 3 20.20 -68.47 40.14
C SER A 3 19.45 -67.68 39.07
N ASN A 4 18.18 -67.40 39.32
CA ASN A 4 17.33 -66.54 38.50
C ASN A 4 17.62 -65.06 38.83
N THR A 5 18.05 -64.27 37.85
CA THR A 5 18.03 -62.80 37.93
C THR A 5 17.10 -62.25 36.85
N LEU A 6 15.90 -61.82 37.28
CA LEU A 6 14.95 -61.10 36.45
C LEU A 6 15.52 -59.70 36.13
N ARG A 7 16.00 -59.53 34.89
CA ARG A 7 16.40 -58.24 34.33
C ARG A 7 15.15 -57.50 33.84
N SER A 8 14.68 -56.54 34.63
CA SER A 8 13.67 -55.57 34.18
C SER A 8 14.26 -54.69 33.07
N LYS A 9 13.66 -54.70 31.88
CA LYS A 9 13.98 -53.77 30.80
C LYS A 9 13.17 -52.48 31.05
N SER A 10 13.85 -51.40 31.43
CA SER A 10 13.23 -50.07 31.39
C SER A 10 13.06 -49.64 29.93
N HIS A 11 11.82 -49.54 29.49
CA HIS A 11 11.49 -48.88 28.23
C HIS A 11 11.68 -47.38 28.42
N TYR A 12 12.80 -46.84 27.93
CA TYR A 12 12.95 -45.39 27.78
C TYR A 12 12.04 -44.93 26.65
N HIS A 13 10.87 -44.37 26.98
CA HIS A 13 10.16 -43.50 26.05
C HIS A 13 10.87 -42.14 26.04
N ALA A 14 11.73 -41.95 25.04
CA ALA A 14 12.17 -40.61 24.66
C ALA A 14 10.93 -39.85 24.17
N ARG A 15 10.30 -39.09 25.06
CA ARG A 15 9.25 -38.14 24.69
C ARG A 15 9.93 -36.95 24.03
N SER A 16 9.75 -36.84 22.72
CA SER A 16 10.12 -35.66 21.95
C SER A 16 9.32 -34.47 22.47
N VAL A 17 9.99 -33.56 23.19
CA VAL A 17 9.46 -32.23 23.52
C VAL A 17 9.70 -31.35 22.30
N SER A 18 8.73 -31.33 21.38
CA SER A 18 8.65 -30.27 20.38
C SER A 18 8.31 -28.97 21.10
N PHE A 19 9.33 -28.20 21.47
CA PHE A 19 9.12 -26.80 21.84
C PHE A 19 8.47 -26.09 20.65
N PRO A 20 7.41 -25.29 20.85
CA PRO A 20 6.94 -24.42 19.79
C PRO A 20 8.11 -23.50 19.40
N SER A 21 8.57 -23.62 18.16
CA SER A 21 9.57 -22.74 17.60
C SER A 21 9.06 -21.31 17.72
N ARG A 22 9.81 -20.41 18.37
CA ARG A 22 9.43 -19.00 18.57
C ARG A 22 9.12 -18.26 17.26
N SER A 23 9.62 -18.77 16.13
CA SER A 23 9.31 -18.29 14.78
C SER A 23 7.89 -18.64 14.32
N LEU A 24 7.29 -19.73 14.80
CA LEU A 24 5.96 -20.18 14.35
C LEU A 24 4.83 -19.19 14.73
N PRO A 25 4.79 -18.66 15.98
CA PRO A 25 3.82 -17.62 16.35
C PRO A 25 3.97 -16.34 15.53
N LEU A 26 5.21 -15.89 15.29
CA LEU A 26 5.48 -14.66 14.53
C LEU A 26 5.13 -14.78 13.04
N ILE A 27 5.35 -15.97 12.44
CA ILE A 27 4.93 -16.25 11.06
C ILE A 27 3.40 -16.25 10.94
N ALA A 28 2.71 -16.82 11.92
CA ALA A 28 1.24 -16.82 11.93
C ALA A 28 0.67 -15.38 12.06
N GLU A 29 1.27 -14.56 12.91
CA GLU A 29 0.92 -13.13 13.07
C GLU A 29 1.17 -12.36 11.76
N PHE A 30 2.31 -12.59 11.12
CA PHE A 30 2.61 -12.03 9.80
C PHE A 30 1.55 -12.41 8.74
N ASP A 31 1.21 -13.70 8.64
CA ASP A 31 0.23 -14.19 7.66
C ASP A 31 -1.16 -13.61 7.91
N GLU A 32 -1.54 -13.39 9.18
CA GLU A 32 -2.78 -12.74 9.57
C GLU A 32 -2.82 -11.27 9.11
N HIS A 33 -1.77 -10.49 9.42
CA HIS A 33 -1.67 -9.09 8.99
C HIS A 33 -1.67 -8.97 7.46
N LEU A 34 -0.93 -9.84 6.78
CA LEU A 34 -0.87 -9.87 5.31
C LEU A 34 -2.23 -10.24 4.69
N GLY A 35 -2.92 -11.23 5.24
CA GLY A 35 -4.26 -11.64 4.81
C GLY A 35 -5.29 -10.52 4.97
N ARG A 36 -5.26 -9.81 6.10
CA ARG A 36 -6.13 -8.66 6.38
C ARG A 36 -5.92 -7.52 5.38
N LEU A 37 -4.67 -7.18 5.07
CA LEU A 37 -4.34 -6.13 4.10
C LEU A 37 -4.81 -6.47 2.69
N ARG A 38 -4.61 -7.72 2.24
CA ARG A 38 -5.08 -8.21 0.94
C ARG A 38 -6.61 -8.18 0.81
N ALA A 39 -7.33 -8.51 1.89
CA ALA A 39 -8.79 -8.45 1.89
C ALA A 39 -9.32 -7.00 1.79
N SER A 40 -8.67 -6.08 2.50
CA SER A 40 -9.07 -4.67 2.53
C SER A 40 -8.77 -3.92 1.22
N GLU A 41 -7.65 -4.22 0.55
CA GLU A 41 -7.28 -3.64 -0.76
C GLU A 41 -8.43 -3.77 -1.78
N ALA A 42 -9.06 -4.94 -1.84
CA ALA A 42 -10.11 -5.28 -2.80
C ALA A 42 -11.40 -4.45 -2.66
N THR A 43 -11.57 -3.73 -1.54
CA THR A 43 -12.77 -2.98 -1.19
C THR A 43 -12.55 -1.47 -1.15
N SER A 44 -11.30 -1.01 -1.31
CA SER A 44 -10.95 0.40 -1.16
C SER A 44 -11.57 1.28 -2.26
N SER A 45 -12.39 2.25 -1.84
CA SER A 45 -13.11 3.16 -2.75
C SER A 45 -13.05 4.64 -2.33
N SER A 46 -12.30 4.97 -1.27
CA SER A 46 -12.08 6.32 -0.76
C SER A 46 -10.62 6.49 -0.27
N LEU A 47 -10.15 7.74 -0.13
CA LEU A 47 -8.82 8.00 0.47
C LEU A 47 -8.74 7.50 1.91
N THR A 48 -9.82 7.64 2.68
CA THR A 48 -9.90 7.16 4.06
C THR A 48 -9.71 5.65 4.16
N ALA A 49 -10.36 4.87 3.30
CA ALA A 49 -10.19 3.42 3.27
C ALA A 49 -8.76 3.00 2.89
N ILE A 50 -8.11 3.75 1.99
CA ILE A 50 -6.71 3.50 1.61
C ILE A 50 -5.76 3.89 2.76
N SER A 51 -6.07 4.96 3.48
CA SER A 51 -5.35 5.39 4.69
C SER A 51 -5.39 4.35 5.80
N ASP A 52 -6.55 3.72 6.01
CA ASP A 52 -6.72 2.64 7.00
C ASP A 52 -5.89 1.40 6.62
N ILE A 53 -5.87 1.05 5.33
CA ILE A 53 -5.03 -0.05 4.81
C ILE A 53 -3.55 0.25 5.03
N LEU A 54 -3.10 1.45 4.70
CA LEU A 54 -1.72 1.88 4.91
C LEU A 54 -1.36 1.91 6.40
N SER A 55 -2.27 2.34 7.28
CA SER A 55 -2.07 2.29 8.73
C SER A 55 -1.88 0.87 9.22
N GLY A 56 -2.62 -0.10 8.67
CA GLY A 56 -2.45 -1.52 8.97
C GLY A 56 -1.10 -2.12 8.52
N HIS A 57 -0.30 -1.41 7.72
CA HIS A 57 1.05 -1.86 7.37
C HIS A 57 2.04 -1.69 8.54
N GLU A 58 1.75 -0.83 9.52
CA GLU A 58 2.63 -0.65 10.68
C GLU A 58 2.84 -1.97 11.41
N ASP A 59 1.75 -2.65 11.75
CA ASP A 59 1.79 -3.97 12.39
C ASP A 59 2.59 -4.98 11.56
N LEU A 60 2.42 -4.97 10.23
CA LEU A 60 3.14 -5.86 9.31
C LEU A 60 4.64 -5.56 9.30
N TYR A 61 5.04 -4.28 9.25
CA TYR A 61 6.45 -3.90 9.25
C TYR A 61 7.12 -4.10 10.59
N ASP A 62 6.39 -3.99 11.70
CA ASP A 62 6.90 -4.39 13.01
C ASP A 62 7.12 -5.90 13.10
N CYS A 63 6.19 -6.71 12.59
CA CYS A 63 6.39 -8.17 12.44
C CYS A 63 7.62 -8.48 11.57
N VAL A 64 7.79 -7.78 10.45
CA VAL A 64 8.96 -7.91 9.56
C VAL A 64 10.26 -7.56 10.30
N ASN A 65 10.27 -6.48 11.07
CA ASN A 65 11.44 -6.08 11.85
C ASN A 65 11.82 -7.17 12.86
N ASP A 66 10.85 -7.71 13.58
CA ASP A 66 11.08 -8.80 14.54
C ASP A 66 11.56 -10.08 13.84
N LEU A 67 11.02 -10.38 12.65
CA LEU A 67 11.39 -11.52 11.81
C LEU A 67 12.83 -11.39 11.28
N ILE A 68 13.25 -10.18 10.91
CA ILE A 68 14.62 -9.88 10.47
C ILE A 68 15.61 -10.00 11.64
N LEU A 69 15.21 -9.66 12.86
CA LEU A 69 16.06 -9.72 14.05
C LEU A 69 16.27 -11.15 14.59
N LEU A 70 15.45 -12.13 14.20
CA LEU A 70 15.62 -13.53 14.57
C LEU A 70 17.00 -14.07 14.13
N GLN A 71 17.69 -14.76 15.03
CA GLN A 71 19.08 -15.21 14.85
C GLN A 71 19.26 -16.16 13.65
N HIS A 72 18.22 -16.91 13.28
CA HIS A 72 18.21 -17.79 12.11
C HIS A 72 18.17 -16.99 10.79
N THR A 73 17.63 -15.77 10.79
CA THR A 73 17.55 -14.87 9.64
C THR A 73 18.92 -14.26 9.32
N LYS A 74 19.70 -13.92 10.35
CA LYS A 74 21.09 -13.43 10.21
C LYS A 74 22.00 -14.42 9.50
N GLN A 75 21.79 -15.71 9.71
CA GLN A 75 22.63 -16.78 9.15
C GLN A 75 22.24 -17.17 7.71
N ILE A 76 21.03 -16.81 7.26
CA ILE A 76 20.54 -17.04 5.90
C ILE A 76 20.80 -15.82 4.98
N CYS A 77 20.91 -14.61 5.55
CA CYS A 77 21.34 -13.40 4.85
C CYS A 77 22.82 -13.46 4.43
N ASN A 78 23.18 -14.35 3.50
CA ASN A 78 24.46 -14.27 2.80
C ASN A 78 24.46 -13.04 1.86
N GLU A 79 25.66 -12.53 1.51
CA GLU A 79 25.87 -11.40 0.58
C GLU A 79 25.07 -11.52 -0.73
N LYS A 80 24.80 -12.74 -1.20
CA LYS A 80 24.03 -13.00 -2.43
C LYS A 80 22.56 -12.57 -2.36
N TRP A 81 21.92 -12.73 -1.20
CA TRP A 81 20.49 -12.43 -1.05
C TRP A 81 20.23 -10.94 -0.80
N ALA A 82 21.17 -10.32 -0.08
CA ALA A 82 21.14 -8.92 0.29
C ALA A 82 20.88 -7.99 -0.89
N GLY A 83 21.64 -8.15 -1.99
CA GLY A 83 21.65 -7.19 -3.09
C GLY A 83 20.30 -7.05 -3.79
N GLY A 84 19.65 -8.16 -4.14
CA GLY A 84 18.37 -8.14 -4.87
C GLY A 84 17.21 -7.65 -4.00
N TRP A 85 17.14 -8.09 -2.75
CA TRP A 85 16.13 -7.63 -1.80
C TRP A 85 16.32 -6.14 -1.44
N LEU A 86 17.55 -5.70 -1.16
CA LEU A 86 17.85 -4.29 -0.88
C LEU A 86 17.53 -3.38 -2.06
N ASP A 87 17.72 -3.84 -3.30
CA ASP A 87 17.38 -3.05 -4.49
C ASP A 87 15.86 -2.87 -4.65
N GLY A 88 15.06 -3.94 -4.50
CA GLY A 88 13.59 -3.84 -4.47
C GLY A 88 13.10 -2.95 -3.34
N TYR A 89 13.67 -3.15 -2.16
CA TYR A 89 13.39 -2.36 -0.97
C TYR A 89 13.72 -0.87 -1.13
N LEU A 90 14.85 -0.54 -1.74
CA LEU A 90 15.25 0.84 -2.00
C LEU A 90 14.27 1.52 -2.96
N LYS A 91 13.86 0.81 -4.01
CA LYS A 91 12.83 1.30 -4.95
C LYS A 91 11.50 1.54 -4.26
N LEU A 92 11.09 0.67 -3.34
CA LEU A 92 9.88 0.87 -2.54
C LEU A 92 9.99 2.13 -1.66
N LEU A 93 11.14 2.33 -1.02
CA LEU A 93 11.41 3.51 -0.20
C LEU A 93 11.37 4.80 -1.03
N ASP A 94 12.03 4.81 -2.19
CA ASP A 94 12.02 5.94 -3.13
C ASP A 94 10.60 6.23 -3.65
N ALA A 95 9.82 5.18 -3.91
CA ALA A 95 8.42 5.31 -4.32
C ALA A 95 7.54 5.90 -3.21
N CYS A 96 7.72 5.46 -1.96
CA CYS A 96 7.04 6.06 -0.80
C CYS A 96 7.40 7.54 -0.62
N ALA A 97 8.68 7.88 -0.76
CA ALA A 97 9.16 9.25 -0.61
C ALA A 97 8.58 10.16 -1.71
N THR A 98 8.57 9.66 -2.94
CA THR A 98 7.96 10.36 -4.08
C THR A 98 6.45 10.50 -3.91
N ALA A 99 5.76 9.44 -3.44
CA ALA A 99 4.32 9.50 -3.15
C ALA A 99 4.02 10.57 -2.10
N LYS A 100 4.76 10.60 -0.99
CA LYS A 100 4.61 11.63 0.04
C LYS A 100 4.81 13.04 -0.54
N ALA A 101 5.86 13.25 -1.33
CA ALA A 101 6.10 14.54 -1.98
C ALA A 101 4.94 14.98 -2.91
N ILE A 102 4.33 14.04 -3.63
CA ILE A 102 3.13 14.32 -4.46
C ILE A 102 1.97 14.78 -3.57
N PHE A 103 1.72 14.12 -2.44
CA PHE A 103 0.64 14.51 -1.52
C PHE A 103 0.91 15.86 -0.86
N SER A 104 2.16 16.17 -0.49
CA SER A 104 2.53 17.49 0.01
C SER A 104 2.29 18.60 -1.00
N GLN A 105 2.68 18.37 -2.26
CA GLN A 105 2.39 19.32 -3.34
C GLN A 105 0.89 19.48 -3.56
N THR A 106 0.14 18.38 -3.55
CA THR A 106 -1.32 18.40 -3.73
C THR A 106 -2.03 19.13 -2.60
N LYS A 107 -1.54 18.99 -1.35
CA LYS A 107 -2.06 19.72 -0.18
C LYS A 107 -1.90 21.22 -0.36
N GLU A 108 -0.74 21.67 -0.81
CA GLU A 108 -0.47 23.09 -1.07
C GLU A 108 -1.39 23.62 -2.18
N GLU A 109 -1.56 22.87 -3.27
CA GLU A 109 -2.45 23.23 -4.37
C GLU A 109 -3.92 23.33 -3.93
N VAL A 110 -4.39 22.38 -3.11
CA VAL A 110 -5.76 22.40 -2.55
C VAL A 110 -5.95 23.59 -1.62
N LYS A 111 -4.96 23.88 -0.76
CA LYS A 111 -4.99 25.05 0.13
C LYS A 111 -4.99 26.37 -0.63
N GLU A 112 -4.19 26.48 -1.69
CA GLU A 112 -4.14 27.66 -2.54
C GLU A 112 -5.48 27.86 -3.26
N LEU A 113 -6.02 26.81 -3.89
CA LEU A 113 -7.34 26.84 -4.52
C LEU A 113 -8.42 27.26 -3.51
N HIS A 114 -8.42 26.65 -2.32
CA HIS A 114 -9.35 26.97 -1.25
C HIS A 114 -9.23 28.46 -0.85
N SER A 115 -8.04 28.94 -0.51
CA SER A 115 -7.78 30.34 -0.11
C SER A 115 -8.21 31.37 -1.16
N LEU A 116 -7.90 31.11 -2.44
CA LEU A 116 -8.24 32.02 -3.53
C LEU A 116 -9.76 32.05 -3.79
N MET A 117 -10.45 30.92 -3.63
CA MET A 117 -11.92 30.90 -3.68
C MET A 117 -12.57 31.74 -2.58
N TRP A 118 -12.03 31.73 -1.36
CA TRP A 118 -12.50 32.57 -0.25
C TRP A 118 -12.30 34.08 -0.50
N ARG A 119 -11.32 34.46 -1.33
CA ARG A 119 -10.90 35.85 -1.53
C ARG A 119 -11.51 36.55 -2.74
N LYS A 120 -12.57 35.97 -3.34
CA LYS A 120 -13.27 36.37 -4.60
C LYS A 120 -12.66 35.62 -5.79
N GLY A 121 -13.26 34.46 -6.09
CA GLY A 121 -12.79 33.54 -7.13
C GLY A 121 -12.72 34.18 -8.52
N ASP A 122 -11.53 34.15 -9.11
CA ASP A 122 -11.31 34.48 -10.51
C ASP A 122 -11.10 33.22 -11.36
N ALA A 123 -11.25 33.35 -12.68
CA ALA A 123 -11.06 32.24 -13.60
C ALA A 123 -9.59 31.75 -13.64
N SER A 124 -8.61 32.64 -13.42
CA SER A 124 -7.18 32.32 -13.41
C SER A 124 -6.79 31.33 -12.30
N THR A 125 -7.45 31.40 -11.15
CA THR A 125 -7.28 30.47 -10.03
C THR A 125 -7.65 29.04 -10.44
N SER A 126 -8.77 28.89 -11.16
CA SER A 126 -9.27 27.58 -11.61
C SER A 126 -8.35 26.96 -12.67
N GLU A 127 -7.81 27.77 -13.58
CA GLU A 127 -6.86 27.32 -14.61
C GLU A 127 -5.51 26.88 -14.02
N GLY A 128 -5.04 27.58 -12.98
CA GLY A 128 -3.82 27.25 -12.23
C GLY A 128 -3.90 25.85 -11.60
N TYR A 129 -4.95 25.59 -10.82
CA TYR A 129 -5.21 24.28 -10.23
C TYR A 129 -5.25 23.17 -11.29
N LEU A 130 -6.04 23.33 -12.37
CA LEU A 130 -6.16 22.31 -13.42
C LEU A 130 -4.82 22.02 -14.11
N THR A 131 -3.98 23.05 -14.27
CA THR A 131 -2.64 22.90 -14.84
C THR A 131 -1.72 22.12 -13.90
N SER A 132 -1.71 22.46 -12.61
CA SER A 132 -0.89 21.74 -11.62
C SER A 132 -1.34 20.30 -11.46
N ARG A 133 -2.67 20.09 -11.40
CA ARG A 133 -3.31 18.79 -11.36
C ARG A 133 -2.91 17.90 -12.53
N LYS A 134 -2.83 18.44 -13.75
CA LYS A 134 -2.31 17.72 -14.93
C LYS A 134 -0.84 17.33 -14.78
N LYS A 135 0.00 18.17 -14.16
CA LYS A 135 1.40 17.85 -13.88
C LYS A 135 1.49 16.73 -12.84
N ALA A 136 0.75 16.82 -11.74
CA ALA A 136 0.69 15.77 -10.72
C ALA A 136 0.28 14.41 -11.31
N LYS A 137 -0.77 14.37 -12.15
CA LYS A 137 -1.19 13.15 -12.87
C LYS A 137 -0.05 12.53 -13.70
N LYS A 138 0.76 13.34 -14.39
CA LYS A 138 1.92 12.85 -15.16
C LYS A 138 3.02 12.25 -14.26
N VAL A 139 3.31 12.90 -13.14
CA VAL A 139 4.30 12.39 -12.17
C VAL A 139 3.82 11.06 -11.57
N ILE A 140 2.53 10.99 -11.21
CA ILE A 140 1.89 9.76 -10.72
C ILE A 140 1.98 8.64 -11.76
N GLU A 141 1.67 8.92 -13.02
CA GLU A 141 1.75 7.92 -14.09
C GLU A 141 3.18 7.40 -14.31
N LYS A 142 4.18 8.27 -14.16
CA LYS A 142 5.58 7.88 -14.22
C LYS A 142 5.93 6.95 -13.06
N LEU A 143 5.63 7.35 -11.84
CA LEU A 143 5.89 6.54 -10.64
C LEU A 143 5.22 5.16 -10.71
N ARG A 144 3.98 5.09 -11.22
CA ARG A 144 3.27 3.81 -11.43
C ARG A 144 3.95 2.91 -12.47
N LYS A 145 4.58 3.47 -13.50
CA LYS A 145 5.35 2.68 -14.48
C LYS A 145 6.63 2.14 -13.85
N ASP A 146 7.28 2.96 -13.03
CA ASP A 146 8.51 2.59 -12.33
C ASP A 146 8.24 1.43 -11.34
N LEU A 147 7.16 1.52 -10.55
CA LEU A 147 6.69 0.45 -9.65
C LEU A 147 6.44 -0.88 -10.38
N LYS A 148 5.76 -0.86 -11.54
CA LYS A 148 5.48 -2.07 -12.33
C LYS A 148 6.71 -2.72 -12.95
N SER A 149 7.73 -1.93 -13.23
CA SER A 149 8.97 -2.44 -13.83
C SER A 149 9.82 -3.27 -12.86
N THR A 150 9.54 -3.14 -11.56
CA THR A 150 10.29 -3.77 -10.46
C THR A 150 9.85 -5.22 -10.20
N GLY A 151 8.56 -5.54 -10.33
CA GLY A 151 8.00 -6.86 -9.95
C GLY A 151 8.29 -8.04 -10.89
N ASN A 152 9.10 -7.90 -11.94
CA ASN A 152 9.18 -8.90 -13.02
C ASN A 152 10.54 -9.54 -13.30
N LYS A 153 11.61 -9.22 -12.55
CA LYS A 153 12.96 -9.58 -13.01
C LYS A 153 13.64 -10.78 -12.37
N ASP A 154 13.18 -11.33 -11.24
CA ASP A 154 13.88 -12.48 -10.64
C ASP A 154 12.96 -13.36 -9.78
N ARG A 155 12.17 -14.21 -10.45
CA ARG A 155 11.39 -15.28 -9.78
C ARG A 155 12.17 -16.59 -9.67
N ASP A 156 13.36 -16.66 -10.26
CA ASP A 156 14.10 -17.90 -10.39
C ASP A 156 15.39 -17.81 -9.59
N ARG A 157 15.30 -18.15 -8.30
CA ARG A 157 16.31 -18.85 -7.47
C ARG A 157 16.03 -18.60 -5.99
N GLU A 158 15.98 -19.69 -5.23
CA GLU A 158 15.93 -19.78 -3.76
C GLU A 158 14.58 -19.59 -3.04
N ASN A 159 13.95 -20.74 -2.77
CA ASN A 159 12.85 -20.95 -1.82
C ASN A 159 13.32 -20.81 -0.37
N VAL A 160 13.77 -19.62 0.02
CA VAL A 160 13.94 -19.29 1.44
C VAL A 160 12.62 -18.70 1.94
N PRO A 161 11.94 -19.31 2.92
CA PRO A 161 10.61 -18.87 3.37
C PRO A 161 10.55 -17.38 3.74
N ILE A 162 11.55 -16.90 4.49
CA ILE A 162 11.65 -15.49 4.92
C ILE A 162 11.76 -14.54 3.72
N VAL A 163 12.48 -14.94 2.67
CA VAL A 163 12.66 -14.14 1.46
C VAL A 163 11.35 -14.01 0.71
N SER A 164 10.56 -15.08 0.64
CA SER A 164 9.21 -15.06 0.05
C SER A 164 8.31 -14.10 0.82
N MET A 165 8.29 -14.21 2.16
CA MET A 165 7.48 -13.34 3.02
C MET A 165 7.83 -11.87 2.80
N LEU A 166 9.12 -11.55 2.78
CA LEU A 166 9.61 -10.20 2.52
C LEU A 166 9.16 -9.69 1.14
N LYS A 167 9.35 -10.47 0.07
CA LYS A 167 8.84 -10.16 -1.28
C LYS A 167 7.33 -9.93 -1.28
N GLU A 168 6.57 -10.72 -0.55
CA GLU A 168 5.13 -10.54 -0.42
C GLU A 168 4.75 -9.23 0.28
N VAL A 169 5.50 -8.78 1.29
CA VAL A 169 5.32 -7.45 1.89
C VAL A 169 5.62 -6.34 0.89
N GLU A 170 6.74 -6.44 0.17
CA GLU A 170 7.09 -5.46 -0.87
C GLU A 170 5.97 -5.36 -1.92
N GLU A 171 5.45 -6.50 -2.37
CA GLU A 171 4.37 -6.56 -3.36
C GLU A 171 3.06 -5.94 -2.84
N VAL A 172 2.66 -6.25 -1.61
CA VAL A 172 1.44 -5.68 -1.00
C VAL A 172 1.59 -4.17 -0.78
N THR A 173 2.72 -3.70 -0.26
CA THR A 173 2.97 -2.27 -0.09
C THR A 173 2.99 -1.54 -1.45
N CYS A 174 3.62 -2.13 -2.47
CA CYS A 174 3.58 -1.60 -3.84
C CYS A 174 2.15 -1.50 -4.38
N ALA A 175 1.33 -2.54 -4.18
CA ALA A 175 -0.06 -2.57 -4.67
C ALA A 175 -0.93 -1.48 -4.00
N VAL A 176 -0.72 -1.24 -2.71
CA VAL A 176 -1.42 -0.19 -1.96
C VAL A 176 -0.98 1.21 -2.39
N LEU A 177 0.33 1.44 -2.54
CA LEU A 177 0.84 2.69 -3.12
C LEU A 177 0.31 2.91 -4.54
N GLU A 178 0.30 1.87 -5.37
CA GLU A 178 -0.27 1.95 -6.71
C GLU A 178 -1.75 2.32 -6.67
N SER A 179 -2.52 1.75 -5.75
CA SER A 179 -3.94 2.03 -5.57
C SER A 179 -4.18 3.48 -5.12
N LEU A 180 -3.42 3.95 -4.12
CA LEU A 180 -3.43 5.33 -3.66
C LEU A 180 -3.14 6.30 -4.81
N LEU A 181 -2.04 6.06 -5.54
CA LEU A 181 -1.64 6.86 -6.68
C LEU A 181 -2.70 6.84 -7.80
N SER A 182 -3.28 5.67 -8.09
CA SER A 182 -4.32 5.54 -9.11
C SER A 182 -5.56 6.36 -8.76
N TYR A 183 -5.99 6.24 -7.51
CA TYR A 183 -7.11 6.99 -6.95
C TYR A 183 -6.85 8.50 -7.06
N THR A 184 -5.68 8.95 -6.59
CA THR A 184 -5.27 10.34 -6.68
C THR A 184 -5.15 10.83 -8.11
N ALA A 185 -4.84 10.00 -9.11
CA ALA A 185 -4.81 10.45 -10.51
C ALA A 185 -6.21 10.58 -11.14
N GLY A 186 -7.28 10.11 -10.48
CA GLY A 186 -8.59 9.92 -11.11
C GLY A 186 -8.52 8.91 -12.25
N THR A 187 -7.53 8.01 -12.20
CA THR A 187 -7.42 6.91 -13.15
C THR A 187 -8.07 5.71 -12.49
N LYS A 188 -9.01 5.04 -13.17
CA LYS A 188 -9.50 3.75 -12.69
C LYS A 188 -8.28 2.89 -12.36
N ALA A 189 -8.13 2.49 -11.10
CA ALA A 189 -7.22 1.41 -10.76
C ALA A 189 -7.61 0.28 -11.72
N LYS A 190 -6.69 -0.10 -12.62
CA LYS A 190 -6.84 -1.36 -13.33
C LYS A 190 -6.81 -2.38 -12.22
N SER A 191 -7.97 -2.86 -11.76
CA SER A 191 -8.04 -3.93 -10.78
C SER A 191 -7.03 -4.98 -11.21
N ALA A 192 -6.03 -5.27 -10.38
CA ALA A 192 -4.95 -6.19 -10.66
C ALA A 192 -5.44 -7.66 -10.69
N ARG A 193 -6.55 -7.92 -11.38
CA ARG A 193 -7.25 -9.20 -11.45
C ARG A 193 -7.36 -9.70 -12.88
N SER A 194 -6.27 -9.68 -13.64
CA SER A 194 -6.19 -10.48 -14.88
C SER A 194 -5.09 -11.55 -14.86
N GLY A 195 -4.33 -11.72 -13.77
CA GLY A 195 -3.18 -12.61 -13.75
C GLY A 195 -3.27 -13.82 -12.82
N TRP A 196 -3.98 -13.73 -11.69
CA TRP A 196 -3.91 -14.77 -10.66
C TRP A 196 -5.24 -15.49 -10.54
N SER A 197 -5.50 -16.36 -11.51
CA SER A 197 -6.46 -17.46 -11.36
C SER A 197 -5.74 -18.77 -11.66
N LEU A 198 -5.27 -19.45 -10.61
CA LEU A 198 -4.94 -20.87 -10.67
C LEU A 198 -6.11 -21.62 -10.03
N VAL A 199 -6.72 -22.51 -10.83
CA VAL A 199 -8.15 -22.91 -10.93
C VAL A 199 -8.44 -24.21 -10.12
N PRO A 200 -9.67 -24.80 -10.01
CA PRO A 200 -10.50 -25.27 -11.13
C PRO A 200 -12.04 -25.03 -11.02
N LYS A 201 -12.66 -24.99 -12.20
CA LYS A 201 -14.10 -25.07 -12.51
C LYS A 201 -14.92 -25.92 -11.51
N LEU A 202 -16.01 -25.33 -10.99
CA LEU A 202 -17.22 -26.09 -10.68
C LEU A 202 -18.50 -25.24 -10.86
N MET A 203 -19.26 -25.63 -11.88
CA MET A 203 -20.71 -25.52 -12.14
C MET A 203 -21.48 -24.19 -11.92
N HIS A 204 -22.02 -23.74 -13.06
CA HIS A 204 -23.16 -22.85 -13.32
C HIS A 204 -23.85 -22.14 -12.13
N GLN A 205 -23.72 -20.81 -12.10
CA GLN A 205 -24.80 -19.95 -11.65
C GLN A 205 -25.16 -18.87 -12.67
N LYS A 206 -26.46 -18.69 -12.77
CA LYS A 206 -27.26 -18.07 -13.82
C LYS A 206 -26.96 -16.57 -13.93
N ARG A 207 -26.75 -16.12 -15.17
CA ARG A 207 -26.63 -14.73 -15.61
C ARG A 207 -27.76 -13.88 -15.00
N GLY A 208 -27.42 -12.95 -14.12
CA GLY A 208 -28.34 -11.99 -13.52
C GLY A 208 -27.77 -10.57 -13.65
N SER A 209 -28.36 -9.82 -14.59
CA SER A 209 -28.47 -8.34 -14.63
C SER A 209 -27.32 -7.50 -14.08
N CYS A 210 -26.55 -6.89 -14.98
CA CYS A 210 -25.76 -5.68 -14.67
C CYS A 210 -26.69 -4.59 -14.12
N GLN A 211 -26.66 -4.36 -12.81
CA GLN A 211 -27.00 -3.05 -12.28
C GLN A 211 -25.97 -2.06 -12.85
N ALA A 212 -26.47 -0.98 -13.46
CA ALA A 212 -25.68 0.18 -13.78
C ALA A 212 -24.99 0.64 -12.49
N LYS A 213 -23.69 0.36 -12.36
CA LYS A 213 -22.90 0.88 -11.25
C LYS A 213 -22.90 2.39 -11.38
N GLU A 214 -23.63 3.04 -10.49
CA GLU A 214 -23.50 4.46 -10.22
C GLU A 214 -22.00 4.78 -10.12
N LYS A 215 -21.54 5.68 -10.97
CA LYS A 215 -20.12 5.99 -11.06
C LYS A 215 -19.75 6.80 -9.83
N VAL A 216 -19.33 6.12 -8.76
CA VAL A 216 -18.75 6.78 -7.58
C VAL A 216 -17.47 7.48 -8.04
N PHE A 217 -17.54 8.81 -8.12
CA PHE A 217 -16.40 9.65 -8.43
C PHE A 217 -15.55 9.82 -7.16
N GLY A 218 -14.23 9.69 -7.29
CA GLY A 218 -13.31 9.98 -6.18
C GLY A 218 -13.33 11.46 -5.81
N GLU A 219 -12.87 11.84 -4.61
CA GLU A 219 -12.92 13.23 -4.13
C GLU A 219 -12.22 14.19 -5.11
N PHE A 220 -11.08 13.77 -5.66
CA PHE A 220 -10.37 14.51 -6.71
C PHE A 220 -11.17 14.70 -8.00
N GLU A 221 -11.92 13.69 -8.45
CA GLU A 221 -12.69 13.78 -9.70
C GLU A 221 -13.89 14.73 -9.54
N LYS A 222 -14.49 14.78 -8.35
CA LYS A 222 -15.56 15.72 -8.03
C LYS A 222 -15.05 17.16 -8.12
N ILE A 223 -13.92 17.45 -7.47
CA ILE A 223 -13.30 18.79 -7.48
C ILE A 223 -12.84 19.16 -8.88
N ASP A 224 -12.13 18.26 -9.58
CA ASP A 224 -11.68 18.48 -10.96
C ASP A 224 -12.86 18.85 -11.87
N GLY A 225 -14.02 18.19 -11.71
CA GLY A 225 -15.24 18.47 -12.49
C GLY A 225 -15.84 19.85 -12.21
N VAL A 226 -15.96 20.23 -10.94
CA VAL A 226 -16.51 21.54 -10.57
C VAL A 226 -15.56 22.66 -10.99
N VAL A 227 -14.26 22.55 -10.72
CA VAL A 227 -13.26 23.57 -11.12
C VAL A 227 -13.20 23.72 -12.65
N HIS A 228 -13.34 22.61 -13.40
CA HIS A 228 -13.39 22.66 -14.86
C HIS A 228 -14.66 23.36 -15.37
N ALA A 229 -15.80 23.21 -14.70
CA ALA A 229 -17.01 23.97 -15.04
C ALA A 229 -16.77 25.46 -14.79
N LEU A 230 -16.23 25.85 -13.62
CA LEU A 230 -15.93 27.25 -13.29
C LEU A 230 -14.97 27.91 -14.28
N ALA A 231 -13.95 27.19 -14.74
CA ALA A 231 -13.00 27.70 -15.73
C ALA A 231 -13.63 27.93 -17.13
N GLY A 232 -14.74 27.24 -17.45
CA GLY A 232 -15.38 27.26 -18.78
C GLY A 232 -16.55 28.24 -18.95
N HIS A 233 -17.12 28.79 -17.88
CA HIS A 233 -18.30 29.65 -17.97
C HIS A 233 -17.96 31.13 -18.26
N LYS A 234 -18.69 31.75 -19.22
CA LYS A 234 -18.96 33.19 -19.20
C LYS A 234 -20.03 33.47 -18.12
N PRO A 235 -19.94 34.57 -17.35
CA PRO A 235 -20.70 34.82 -16.11
C PRO A 235 -22.18 35.13 -16.37
N SER A 236 -22.94 34.16 -16.86
CA SER A 236 -24.36 34.31 -17.14
C SER A 236 -25.13 33.06 -16.75
N LYS A 237 -25.68 33.09 -15.54
CA LYS A 237 -26.84 32.32 -15.05
C LYS A 237 -26.60 30.84 -14.70
N PHE A 238 -25.56 30.54 -13.92
CA PHE A 238 -25.59 29.37 -13.04
C PHE A 238 -25.77 29.84 -11.60
N ASP A 239 -26.36 29.00 -10.75
CA ASP A 239 -26.58 29.25 -9.33
C ASP A 239 -25.21 29.18 -8.60
N ASP A 240 -24.35 30.16 -8.88
CA ASP A 240 -22.92 30.16 -8.56
C ASP A 240 -22.67 29.97 -7.06
N ASN A 241 -23.60 30.43 -6.21
CA ASN A 241 -23.46 30.34 -4.77
C ASN A 241 -23.54 28.89 -4.25
N MET A 242 -24.42 28.05 -4.82
CA MET A 242 -24.60 26.66 -4.39
C MET A 242 -23.41 25.77 -4.78
N ASN A 243 -22.80 26.03 -5.94
CA ASN A 243 -21.62 25.27 -6.40
C ASN A 243 -20.34 25.67 -5.65
N ILE A 244 -20.21 26.93 -5.24
CA ILE A 244 -19.06 27.41 -4.47
C ILE A 244 -19.04 26.81 -3.06
N GLU A 245 -20.17 26.83 -2.34
CA GLU A 245 -20.28 26.23 -1.01
C GLU A 245 -20.02 24.72 -1.04
N THR A 246 -20.58 24.03 -2.05
CA THR A 246 -20.34 22.59 -2.25
C THR A 246 -18.86 22.29 -2.54
N LEU A 247 -18.20 23.13 -3.35
CA LEU A 247 -16.77 22.98 -3.64
C LEU A 247 -15.90 23.26 -2.41
N GLN A 248 -16.24 24.25 -1.58
CA GLN A 248 -15.53 24.53 -0.33
C GLN A 248 -15.57 23.33 0.62
N ASN A 249 -16.75 22.74 0.81
CA ASN A 249 -16.90 21.54 1.65
C ASN A 249 -16.05 20.37 1.13
N HIS A 250 -16.05 20.13 -0.18
CA HIS A 250 -15.20 19.09 -0.78
C HIS A 250 -13.70 19.40 -0.67
N LEU A 251 -13.28 20.66 -0.80
CA LEU A 251 -11.88 21.06 -0.63
C LEU A 251 -11.41 20.84 0.81
N GLN A 252 -12.25 21.18 1.79
CA GLN A 252 -11.96 20.95 3.20
C GLN A 252 -11.85 19.46 3.52
N GLU A 253 -12.80 18.64 3.05
CA GLU A 253 -12.75 17.18 3.21
C GLU A 253 -11.50 16.57 2.56
N LEU A 254 -11.16 17.04 1.36
CA LEU A 254 -9.96 16.58 0.65
C LEU A 254 -8.68 17.00 1.39
N GLU A 255 -8.62 18.22 1.91
CA GLU A 255 -7.46 18.72 2.68
C GLU A 255 -7.21 17.84 3.92
N SER A 256 -8.25 17.54 4.70
CA SER A 256 -8.15 16.64 5.86
C SER A 256 -7.76 15.22 5.45
N SER A 257 -8.30 14.72 4.34
CA SER A 257 -7.95 13.39 3.81
C SER A 257 -6.49 13.30 3.37
N ILE A 258 -5.98 14.35 2.69
CA ILE A 258 -4.58 14.43 2.28
C ILE A 258 -3.66 14.47 3.50
N GLU A 259 -4.01 15.24 4.53
CA GLU A 259 -3.24 15.32 5.77
C GLU A 259 -3.10 13.95 6.44
N GLY A 260 -4.20 13.21 6.59
CA GLY A 260 -4.15 11.84 7.12
C GLY A 260 -3.26 10.90 6.28
N ILE A 261 -3.33 11.00 4.94
CA ILE A 261 -2.47 10.21 4.05
C ILE A 261 -0.99 10.60 4.19
N GLU A 262 -0.65 11.88 4.30
CA GLU A 262 0.72 12.32 4.52
C GLU A 262 1.31 11.76 5.81
N GLU A 263 0.54 11.80 6.90
CA GLU A 263 0.96 11.25 8.20
C GLU A 263 1.22 9.75 8.13
N VAL A 264 0.34 9.02 7.44
CA VAL A 264 0.48 7.58 7.26
C VAL A 264 1.67 7.23 6.36
N LEU A 265 1.86 7.92 5.24
CA LEU A 265 3.03 7.73 4.36
C LEU A 265 4.34 8.04 5.10
N GLU A 266 4.33 9.06 5.95
CA GLU A 266 5.46 9.41 6.80
C GLU A 266 5.75 8.31 7.83
N ARG A 267 4.73 7.72 8.45
CA ARG A 267 4.91 6.56 9.35
C ARG A 267 5.45 5.35 8.59
N LEU A 268 4.91 5.04 7.41
CA LEU A 268 5.41 3.97 6.55
C LEU A 268 6.89 4.19 6.17
N LEU A 269 7.27 5.40 5.77
CA LEU A 269 8.66 5.75 5.45
C LEU A 269 9.60 5.52 6.63
N ARG A 270 9.21 5.89 7.85
CA ARG A 270 10.00 5.63 9.05
C ARG A 270 10.22 4.14 9.30
N HIS A 271 9.16 3.33 9.17
CA HIS A 271 9.28 1.87 9.26
C HIS A 271 10.21 1.35 8.17
N LEU A 272 10.07 1.88 6.94
CA LEU A 272 10.90 1.44 5.84
C LEU A 272 12.38 1.71 6.10
N ILE A 273 12.72 2.89 6.61
CA ILE A 273 14.09 3.25 6.97
C ILE A 273 14.60 2.35 8.10
N LYS A 274 13.80 2.11 9.14
CA LYS A 274 14.15 1.23 10.29
C LYS A 274 14.52 -0.18 9.84
N THR A 275 13.73 -0.77 8.96
CA THR A 275 13.99 -2.10 8.40
C THR A 275 15.27 -2.11 7.55
N ARG A 276 15.50 -1.08 6.71
CA ARG A 276 16.75 -0.97 5.94
C ARG A 276 17.97 -0.89 6.84
N VAL A 277 17.93 -0.09 7.89
CA VAL A 277 19.01 0.02 8.88
C VAL A 277 19.26 -1.34 9.55
N SER A 278 18.19 -2.03 9.95
CA SER A 278 18.29 -3.36 10.55
C SER A 278 18.95 -4.38 9.61
N LEU A 279 18.60 -4.37 8.32
CA LEU A 279 19.21 -5.21 7.30
C LEU A 279 20.69 -4.87 7.07
N LEU A 280 21.03 -3.60 6.91
CA LEU A 280 22.43 -3.16 6.73
C LEU A 280 23.30 -3.55 7.93
N ASN A 281 22.75 -3.45 9.15
CA ASN A 281 23.45 -3.88 10.35
C ASN A 281 23.70 -5.39 10.39
N ILE A 282 22.83 -6.21 9.79
CA ILE A 282 23.04 -7.67 9.70
C ILE A 282 24.12 -7.99 8.66
N LEU A 283 24.18 -7.25 7.55
CA LEU A 283 25.13 -7.52 6.47
C LEU A 283 26.56 -7.08 6.77
N ASN A 284 26.71 -6.15 7.71
CA ASN A 284 28.00 -5.56 8.06
C ASN A 284 28.62 -6.19 9.33
N ASN A 285 27.99 -7.21 9.92
CA ASN A 285 28.44 -7.94 11.12
C ASN A 285 28.51 -9.45 10.85
#